data_AF-A0A0G3EQC0-F1
#
_entry.id   AF-A0A0G3EQC0-F1
#
_cell.length_a   1.000
_cell.length_b   1.000
_cell.length_c   1.000
_cell.angle_alpha   90.00
_cell.angle_beta   90.00
_cell.angle_gamma   90.00
#
_symmetry.space_group_name_H-M   'P 1'
#
loop_
_entity.id
_entity.type
_entity.pdbx_description
1 polymer ?
#
loop_
_entity_poly.entity_id
_entity_poly.type
_entity_poly.pdbx_seq_one_letter_code
_entity_poly.pdbx_strand_id
1 'polypeptide(L)'
;MDIWRPYRGATRAVLPQAAIVIDKFHVVRMANETVESARKAIRADLTTNQRRGLMHNRFVLLKRERDNNTGTADRGRRNPTRFNHEIRMLKSA
;
A
#
# COMPACT_ATOMS: atom_id res chain seq x y z
N MET A 1 2.91 19.62 0.93
CA MET A 1 2.56 20.06 -0.44
C MET A 1 2.18 18.84 -1.27
N ASP A 2 1.14 18.93 -2.09
CA ASP A 2 0.82 17.93 -3.11
C ASP A 2 1.95 17.88 -4.15
N ILE A 3 2.15 16.73 -4.79
CA ILE A 3 3.29 16.46 -5.70
C ILE A 3 2.98 16.97 -7.11
N TRP A 4 2.18 18.04 -7.20
CA TRP A 4 1.76 18.59 -8.48
C TRP A 4 2.88 19.43 -9.11
N ARG A 5 3.35 18.97 -10.28
CA ARG A 5 4.49 19.56 -10.99
C ARG A 5 4.33 21.06 -11.30
N PRO A 6 3.16 21.56 -11.74
CA PRO A 6 2.95 22.98 -11.98
C PRO A 6 3.12 23.82 -10.71
N TYR A 7 2.65 23.33 -9.56
CA TYR A 7 2.77 24.06 -8.30
C TYR A 7 4.23 24.21 -7.87
N ARG A 8 5.03 23.13 -8.02
CA ARG A 8 6.48 23.19 -7.81
C ARG A 8 7.16 24.20 -8.74
N GLY A 9 6.70 24.31 -9.99
CA GLY A 9 7.20 25.29 -10.96
C GLY A 9 6.89 26.72 -10.52
N ALA A 10 5.64 27.00 -10.16
CA ALA A 10 5.20 28.31 -9.68
C ALA A 10 5.92 28.73 -8.39
N THR A 11 6.06 27.83 -7.40
CA THR A 11 6.77 28.12 -6.15
C THR A 11 8.24 28.46 -6.41
N ARG A 12 8.91 27.78 -7.35
CA ARG A 12 10.31 28.10 -7.69
C ARG A 12 10.47 29.43 -8.40
N ALA A 13 9.49 29.82 -9.21
CA ALA A 13 9.51 31.10 -9.90
C ALA A 13 9.28 32.28 -8.95
N VAL A 14 8.36 32.12 -7.98
CA VAL A 14 7.94 33.21 -7.09
C VAL A 14 8.74 33.24 -5.78
N LEU A 15 9.15 32.09 -5.27
CA LEU A 15 9.82 31.92 -3.98
C LEU A 15 11.05 31.00 -4.12
N PRO A 16 12.10 31.43 -4.83
CA PRO A 16 13.28 30.61 -5.09
C PRO A 16 14.03 30.17 -3.82
N GLN A 17 13.94 30.94 -2.75
CA GLN A 17 14.56 30.67 -1.45
C GLN A 17 13.74 29.72 -0.55
N ALA A 18 12.50 29.39 -0.92
CA ALA A 18 11.64 28.57 -0.08
C ALA A 18 11.98 27.07 -0.22
N ALA A 19 12.08 26.38 0.91
CA ALA A 19 12.18 24.92 0.94
C ALA A 19 10.82 24.30 0.61
N ILE A 20 10.77 23.43 -0.40
CA ILE A 20 9.54 22.74 -0.81
C ILE A 20 9.40 21.45 -0.01
N VAL A 21 8.42 21.40 0.90
CA VAL A 21 8.12 20.22 1.72
C VAL A 21 6.92 19.45 1.14
N ILE A 22 7.18 18.23 0.70
CA ILE A 22 6.16 17.31 0.21
C ILE A 22 5.49 16.62 1.40
N ASP A 23 4.17 16.47 1.35
CA ASP A 23 3.45 15.74 2.38
C ASP A 23 3.68 14.22 2.24
N LYS A 24 4.03 13.57 3.36
CA LYS A 24 4.21 12.12 3.45
C LYS A 24 2.97 11.34 2.98
N PHE A 25 1.76 11.82 3.25
CA PHE A 25 0.53 11.10 2.89
C PHE A 25 0.36 10.97 1.37
N HIS A 26 0.69 12.02 0.61
CA HIS A 26 0.66 11.95 -0.85
C HIS A 26 1.69 10.94 -1.38
N VAL A 27 2.90 10.91 -0.81
CA VAL A 27 3.94 9.94 -1.20
C VAL A 27 3.49 8.51 -0.92
N VAL A 28 2.98 8.24 0.29
CA VAL A 28 2.51 6.90 0.68
C VAL A 28 1.33 6.46 -0.19
N ARG A 29 0.39 7.37 -0.48
CA ARG A 29 -0.74 7.09 -1.36
C ARG A 29 -0.27 6.69 -2.76
N MET A 30 0.61 7.48 -3.39
CA MET A 30 1.15 7.17 -4.72
C MET A 30 1.92 5.84 -4.74
N ALA A 31 2.71 5.57 -3.70
CA ALA A 31 3.41 4.29 -3.57
C ALA A 31 2.44 3.11 -3.50
N ASN A 32 1.35 3.23 -2.72
CA ASN A 32 0.33 2.20 -2.65
C ASN A 32 -0.39 1.98 -4.00
N GLU A 33 -0.75 3.06 -4.70
CA GLU A 33 -1.42 3.00 -6.01
C GLU A 33 -0.53 2.35 -7.08
N THR A 34 0.76 2.70 -7.11
CA THR A 34 1.72 2.15 -8.08
C THR A 34 1.98 0.66 -7.85
N VAL A 35 2.17 0.24 -6.60
CA VAL A 35 2.34 -1.17 -6.25
C VAL A 35 1.09 -1.99 -6.61
N GLU A 36 -0.10 -1.46 -6.32
CA GLU A 36 -1.35 -2.14 -6.65
C GLU A 36 -1.58 -2.23 -8.17
N SER A 37 -1.17 -1.20 -8.92
CA SER A 37 -1.20 -1.22 -10.39
C SER A 37 -0.28 -2.31 -10.96
N ALA A 38 0.97 -2.36 -10.50
CA ALA A 38 1.93 -3.40 -10.91
C ALA A 38 1.41 -4.82 -10.57
N ARG A 39 0.82 -4.99 -9.38
CA ARG A 39 0.20 -6.27 -8.98
C ARG A 39 -0.94 -6.70 -9.91
N LYS A 40 -1.78 -5.75 -10.34
CA LYS A 40 -2.89 -6.02 -11.28
C LYS A 40 -2.37 -6.38 -12.66
N ALA A 41 -1.36 -5.66 -13.17
CA ALA A 41 -0.72 -5.93 -14.45
C ALA A 41 -0.14 -7.35 -14.48
N ILE A 42 0.68 -7.70 -13.48
CA ILE A 42 1.24 -9.06 -13.37
C ILE A 42 0.14 -10.12 -13.30
N ARG A 43 -0.95 -9.88 -12.55
CA ARG A 43 -2.06 -10.84 -12.47
C ARG A 43 -2.81 -11.00 -13.79
N ALA A 44 -2.87 -9.96 -14.62
CA ALA A 44 -3.51 -10.02 -15.93
C ALA A 44 -2.80 -11.02 -16.86
N ASP A 45 -1.47 -11.09 -16.80
CA ASP A 45 -0.66 -11.97 -17.66
C ASP A 45 -0.64 -13.44 -17.23
N LEU A 46 -1.20 -13.76 -16.06
CA LEU A 46 -1.18 -15.13 -15.53
C LEU A 46 -2.33 -16.01 -16.02
N THR A 47 -2.02 -17.30 -16.21
CA THR A 47 -3.02 -18.34 -16.49
C THR A 47 -3.95 -18.57 -15.30
N THR A 48 -5.13 -19.16 -15.54
CA THR A 48 -6.12 -19.47 -14.50
C THR A 48 -5.54 -20.30 -13.35
N ASN A 49 -4.64 -21.26 -13.65
CA ASN A 49 -3.99 -22.09 -12.62
C ASN A 49 -3.03 -21.27 -11.74
N GLN A 50 -2.22 -20.39 -12.34
CA GLN A 50 -1.34 -19.49 -11.59
C GLN A 50 -2.12 -18.46 -10.76
N ARG A 51 -3.24 -17.93 -11.30
CA ARG A 51 -4.10 -16.98 -10.57
C ARG A 51 -4.74 -17.58 -9.32
N ARG A 52 -5.07 -18.88 -9.34
CA ARG A 52 -5.58 -19.65 -8.19
C ARG A 52 -4.54 -19.74 -7.08
N GLY A 53 -3.28 -20.04 -7.42
CA GLY A 53 -2.17 -20.05 -6.46
C GLY A 53 -1.91 -18.70 -5.78
N LEU A 54 -2.27 -17.58 -6.43
CA LEU A 54 -2.06 -16.22 -5.92
C LEU A 54 -3.31 -15.57 -5.29
N MET A 55 -4.39 -16.31 -5.01
CA MET A 55 -5.68 -15.72 -4.60
C MET A 55 -5.66 -14.88 -3.32
N HIS A 56 -4.61 -14.97 -2.49
CA HIS A 56 -4.47 -14.17 -1.26
C HIS A 56 -3.11 -13.49 -1.11
N ASN A 57 -2.27 -13.48 -2.17
CA ASN A 57 -0.90 -12.95 -2.06
C ASN A 57 -0.81 -11.42 -1.94
N ARG A 58 -1.92 -10.70 -2.11
CA ARG A 58 -2.01 -9.26 -1.78
C ARG A 58 -1.60 -8.98 -0.34
N PHE A 59 -1.91 -9.89 0.60
CA PHE A 59 -1.63 -9.68 2.02
C PHE A 59 -0.14 -9.79 2.36
N VAL A 60 0.68 -10.37 1.47
CA VAL A 60 2.14 -10.35 1.59
C VAL A 60 2.68 -8.92 1.52
N LEU A 61 2.08 -8.07 0.66
CA LEU A 61 2.45 -6.65 0.53
C LEU A 61 2.04 -5.81 1.75
N LEU A 62 1.20 -6.35 2.62
CA LEU A 62 0.72 -5.68 3.85
C LEU A 62 1.47 -6.16 5.10
N LYS A 63 2.32 -7.18 4.98
CA LYS A 63 3.13 -7.70 6.09
C LYS A 63 4.35 -6.81 6.31
N ARG A 64 4.80 -6.71 7.56
CA ARG A 64 6.08 -6.09 7.88
C ARG A 64 7.20 -6.99 7.38
N GLU A 65 8.34 -6.42 7.02
CA GLU A 65 9.50 -7.15 6.49
C GLU A 65 9.89 -8.36 7.36
N ARG A 66 9.95 -8.18 8.68
CA ARG A 66 10.25 -9.27 9.63
C ARG A 66 9.24 -10.43 9.60
N ASP A 67 8.00 -10.17 9.18
CA ASP A 67 6.93 -11.16 9.11
C ASP A 67 6.88 -11.85 7.73
N ASN A 68 7.73 -11.43 6.78
CA ASN A 68 7.82 -12.00 5.43
C ASN A 68 8.81 -13.16 5.30
N ASN A 69 9.60 -13.45 6.33
CA ASN A 69 10.72 -14.41 6.26
C ASN A 69 10.35 -15.86 6.61
N THR A 70 9.09 -16.15 6.94
CA THR A 70 8.72 -17.44 7.53
C THR A 70 8.34 -18.52 6.53
N GLY A 71 8.39 -18.27 5.21
CA GLY A 71 8.20 -19.27 4.14
C GLY A 71 6.93 -20.12 4.22
N THR A 72 6.03 -19.82 5.15
CA THR A 72 4.89 -20.65 5.48
C THR A 72 3.75 -20.15 4.62
N ALA A 73 3.41 -20.97 3.63
CA ALA A 73 2.15 -20.88 2.92
C ALA A 73 1.03 -20.70 3.96
N ASP A 74 0.53 -19.47 4.02
CA ASP A 74 -0.48 -19.02 4.97
C ASP A 74 -1.80 -19.74 4.64
N ARG A 75 -1.96 -20.94 5.19
CA ARG A 75 -3.22 -21.70 5.25
C ARG A 75 -4.12 -21.21 6.40
N GLY A 76 -3.81 -20.07 7.02
CA GLY A 76 -4.50 -19.55 8.20
C GLY A 76 -5.27 -18.27 7.92
N ARG A 77 -6.54 -18.41 7.54
CA ARG A 77 -7.54 -17.32 7.51
C ARG A 77 -7.30 -16.29 8.63
N ARG A 78 -7.00 -15.04 8.28
CA ARG A 78 -7.44 -13.88 9.08
C ARG A 78 -8.36 -13.02 8.24
N ASN A 79 -9.64 -13.32 8.39
CA ASN A 79 -10.73 -12.55 7.82
C ASN A 79 -10.69 -11.13 8.44
N PRO A 80 -10.63 -10.05 7.64
CA PRO A 80 -10.52 -8.66 8.13
C PRO A 80 -11.68 -8.22 9.05
N THR A 81 -12.76 -8.99 9.12
CA THR A 81 -13.87 -8.76 10.06
C THR A 81 -13.50 -8.99 11.54
N ARG A 82 -12.54 -9.86 11.86
CA ARG A 82 -12.15 -10.11 13.26
C ARG A 82 -11.31 -8.99 13.89
N PHE A 83 -10.44 -8.35 13.11
CA PHE A 83 -9.56 -7.28 13.61
C PHE A 83 -10.36 -6.03 14.03
N ASN A 84 -11.40 -5.69 13.28
CA ASN A 84 -12.30 -4.58 13.63
C ASN A 84 -13.21 -4.92 14.83
N HIS A 85 -13.53 -6.19 15.05
CA HIS A 85 -14.33 -6.60 16.21
C HIS A 85 -13.53 -6.59 17.52
N GLU A 86 -12.25 -7.00 17.50
CA GLU A 86 -11.35 -6.92 18.66
C GLU A 86 -11.04 -5.46 19.04
N ILE A 87 -10.80 -4.58 18.07
CA ILE A 87 -10.59 -3.15 18.37
C ILE A 87 -11.87 -2.49 18.91
N ARG A 88 -13.05 -2.93 18.50
CA ARG A 88 -14.32 -2.46 19.08
C ARG A 88 -14.50 -2.93 20.52
N MET A 89 -14.12 -4.16 20.85
CA MET A 89 -14.19 -4.71 22.20
C MET A 89 -13.20 -4.01 23.16
N LEU A 90 -12.00 -3.67 22.68
CA LEU A 90 -10.96 -3.01 23.48
C LEU A 90 -11.20 -1.52 23.75
N LYS A 91 -12.15 -0.89 23.04
CA LYS A 91 -12.54 0.52 23.26
C LYS A 91 -13.82 0.67 24.10
N SER A 92 -14.36 -0.44 24.60
CA SER A 92 -15.59 -0.50 25.39
C SER A 92 -15.36 -1.05 26.81
N ALA A 93 -14.11 -1.15 27.25
CA ALA A 93 -13.69 -1.42 28.63
C ALA A 93 -12.87 -0.23 29.12
#